data_AF-A0A167T316-F1
#
_entry.id   AF-A0A167T316-F1
#
_cell.length_a   1.000
_cell.length_b   1.000
_cell.length_c   1.000
_cell.angle_alpha   90.00
_cell.angle_beta   90.00
_cell.angle_gamma   90.00
#
_symmetry.space_group_name_H-M   'P 1'
#
loop_
_entity.id
_entity.type
_entity.pdbx_description
1 polymer ?
#
loop_
_entity_poly.entity_id
_entity_poly.type
_entity_poly.pdbx_seq_one_letter_code
_entity_poly.pdbx_strand_id
1 'polypeptide(L)'
;MHPDKGLAERLGAKDTEKFGDANYKPEIAIALSRFELFVGFKPLKKIAELMRLKSLEHFVPAHKEFDDGALRQLCETLLTLPPDAVSETLTRLRDTPLSEFGDSENVPSLLDRLSKQYSKFDNGNLVAALLMNYMVRCLEKLSVFQPTASMRGFRATLLSAWHALTTS
;
A
#
# COMPACT_ATOMS: atom_id res chain seq x y z
N MET A 1 -7.97 1.93 9.34
CA MET A 1 -6.96 2.47 10.28
C MET A 1 -7.30 1.98 11.67
N HIS A 2 -6.67 0.90 12.16
CA HIS A 2 -6.85 0.47 13.54
C HIS A 2 -5.77 1.09 14.42
N PRO A 3 -6.12 1.98 15.36
CA PRO A 3 -5.19 2.54 16.32
C PRO A 3 -4.74 1.48 17.34
N ASP A 4 -3.50 1.61 17.79
CA ASP A 4 -2.90 0.79 18.84
C ASP A 4 -3.70 0.88 20.15
N LYS A 5 -3.71 -0.18 20.98
CA LYS A 5 -4.63 -0.34 22.13
C LYS A 5 -4.56 0.82 23.13
N GLY A 6 -3.37 1.38 23.35
CA GLY A 6 -3.16 2.55 24.21
C GLY A 6 -3.56 3.90 23.58
N LEU A 7 -3.67 3.96 22.24
CA LEU A 7 -4.16 5.13 21.51
C LEU A 7 -5.69 5.11 21.37
N ALA A 8 -6.29 3.91 21.29
CA ALA A 8 -7.73 3.69 21.25
C ALA A 8 -8.43 4.14 22.56
N GLU A 9 -7.82 3.92 23.73
CA GLU A 9 -8.38 4.42 25.01
C GLU A 9 -8.34 5.96 25.10
N ARG A 10 -7.35 6.62 24.49
CA ARG A 10 -7.24 8.09 24.51
C ARG A 10 -8.13 8.76 23.44
N LEU A 11 -8.34 8.11 22.30
CA LEU A 11 -9.20 8.61 21.20
C LEU A 11 -10.68 8.25 21.39
N GLY A 12 -11.00 7.15 22.09
CA GLY A 12 -12.37 6.76 22.43
C GLY A 12 -13.09 7.76 23.33
N ALA A 13 -12.35 8.61 24.06
CA ALA A 13 -12.91 9.65 24.92
C ALA A 13 -13.33 10.94 24.18
N LYS A 14 -13.02 11.08 22.88
CA LYS A 14 -13.28 12.33 22.13
C LYS A 14 -14.18 12.20 20.90
N ASP A 15 -14.52 10.99 20.45
CA ASP A 15 -15.39 10.84 19.26
C ASP A 15 -16.05 9.44 19.22
N THR A 16 -17.15 9.28 19.97
CA THR A 16 -17.87 8.01 20.13
C THR A 16 -18.64 7.54 18.89
N GLU A 17 -18.68 8.31 17.80
CA GLU A 17 -19.39 7.92 16.57
C GLU A 17 -18.52 7.15 15.55
N LYS A 18 -17.18 7.18 15.65
CA LYS A 18 -16.29 6.58 14.63
C LYS A 18 -15.68 5.22 14.97
N PHE A 19 -15.80 4.76 16.21
CA PHE A 19 -15.14 3.55 16.68
C PHE A 19 -16.16 2.51 17.13
N GLY A 20 -16.78 1.86 16.14
CA GLY A 20 -17.58 0.65 16.37
C GLY A 20 -16.69 -0.51 16.80
N ASP A 21 -16.83 -0.88 18.07
CA ASP A 21 -16.41 -2.12 18.72
C ASP A 21 -14.89 -2.34 18.92
N ALA A 22 -14.49 -2.46 20.19
CA ALA A 22 -13.11 -2.66 20.65
C ALA A 22 -12.63 -4.13 20.55
N ASN A 23 -13.32 -4.96 19.77
CA ASN A 23 -13.02 -6.38 19.62
C ASN A 23 -12.06 -6.63 18.44
N TYR A 24 -10.93 -7.28 18.73
CA TYR A 24 -9.97 -7.76 17.75
C TYR A 24 -10.62 -8.77 16.82
N LYS A 25 -10.87 -8.38 15.57
CA LYS A 25 -11.33 -9.28 14.50
C LYS A 25 -10.12 -9.73 13.67
N PRO A 26 -9.58 -10.95 13.87
CA PRO A 26 -8.64 -11.50 12.90
C PRO A 26 -9.36 -11.64 11.55
N GLU A 27 -8.89 -10.92 10.52
CA GLU A 27 -9.42 -11.04 9.16
C GLU A 27 -8.73 -12.23 8.47
N ILE A 28 -9.51 -13.28 8.19
CA ILE A 28 -9.06 -14.43 7.40
C ILE A 28 -9.72 -14.32 6.02
N ALA A 29 -8.91 -14.09 4.99
CA ALA A 29 -9.35 -14.19 3.61
C ALA A 29 -9.11 -15.61 3.08
N ILE A 30 -10.18 -16.29 2.64
CA ILE A 30 -10.11 -17.57 1.93
C ILE A 30 -10.49 -17.34 0.48
N ALA A 31 -9.59 -17.68 -0.43
CA ALA A 31 -9.81 -17.54 -1.86
C ALA A 31 -10.79 -18.61 -2.38
N LEU A 32 -11.96 -18.21 -2.86
CA LEU A 32 -12.90 -19.11 -3.55
C LEU A 32 -12.66 -19.16 -5.07
N SER A 33 -11.98 -18.14 -5.61
CA SER A 33 -11.59 -18.00 -7.01
C SER A 33 -10.24 -17.28 -7.09
N ARG A 34 -9.70 -17.10 -8.31
CA ARG A 34 -8.50 -16.27 -8.50
C ARG A 34 -8.78 -14.88 -7.93
N PHE A 35 -7.91 -14.45 -7.04
CA PHE A 35 -8.00 -13.12 -6.45
C PHE A 35 -6.63 -12.47 -6.42
N GLU A 36 -6.64 -11.16 -6.34
CA GLU A 36 -5.47 -10.32 -6.33
C GLU A 36 -5.61 -9.36 -5.15
N LEU A 37 -4.55 -9.19 -4.37
CA LEU A 37 -4.55 -8.29 -3.23
C LEU A 37 -3.22 -7.59 -3.04
N PHE A 38 -3.29 -6.44 -2.38
CA PHE A 38 -2.14 -5.79 -1.78
C PHE A 38 -2.00 -6.23 -0.32
N VAL A 39 -0.82 -6.72 0.08
CA VAL A 39 -0.60 -7.26 1.43
C VAL A 39 0.78 -6.92 1.98
N GLY A 40 0.78 -6.13 3.05
CA GLY A 40 2.01 -5.67 3.70
C GLY A 40 2.91 -4.84 2.79
N PHE A 41 3.98 -4.29 3.36
CA PHE A 41 4.99 -3.54 2.60
C PHE A 41 5.98 -4.48 1.92
N LYS A 42 6.48 -4.08 0.75
CA LYS A 42 7.62 -4.72 0.08
C LYS A 42 8.85 -4.66 1.00
N PRO A 43 9.85 -5.56 0.82
CA PRO A 43 11.11 -5.44 1.53
C PRO A 43 11.73 -4.05 1.34
N LEU A 44 12.27 -3.46 2.41
CA LEU A 44 12.84 -2.11 2.40
C LEU A 44 13.85 -1.90 1.27
N LYS A 45 14.69 -2.90 0.98
CA LYS A 45 15.63 -2.89 -0.14
C LYS A 45 14.94 -2.70 -1.50
N LYS A 46 13.83 -3.40 -1.76
CA LYS A 46 13.07 -3.28 -3.01
C LYS A 46 12.41 -1.91 -3.14
N ILE A 47 11.89 -1.37 -2.03
CA ILE A 47 11.33 -0.02 -2.01
C ILE A 47 12.43 1.00 -2.28
N ALA A 48 13.58 0.87 -1.61
CA ALA A 48 14.73 1.74 -1.81
C ALA A 48 15.21 1.73 -3.27
N GLU A 49 15.27 0.56 -3.92
CA GLU A 49 15.59 0.42 -5.34
C GLU A 49 14.59 1.16 -6.25
N LEU A 50 13.28 0.99 -6.02
CA LEU A 50 12.24 1.73 -6.73
C LEU A 50 12.36 3.24 -6.55
N MET A 51 12.72 3.70 -5.34
CA MET A 51 12.89 5.12 -5.07
C MET A 51 14.14 5.73 -5.72
N ARG A 52 14.99 4.95 -6.39
CA ARG A 52 16.11 5.48 -7.20
C ARG A 52 15.68 5.97 -8.58
N LEU A 53 14.43 5.71 -8.97
CA LEU A 53 13.87 6.26 -10.20
C LEU A 53 13.85 7.79 -10.10
N LYS A 54 14.26 8.48 -11.17
CA LYS A 54 14.29 9.96 -11.21
C LYS A 54 12.94 10.60 -10.88
N SER A 55 11.85 9.91 -11.21
CA SER A 55 10.49 10.33 -10.93
C SER A 55 10.11 10.22 -9.44
N LEU A 56 10.87 9.49 -8.62
CA LEU A 56 10.58 9.19 -7.21
C LEU A 56 11.66 9.62 -6.24
N GLU A 57 12.89 9.86 -6.69
CA GLU A 57 14.05 10.13 -5.83
C GLU A 57 13.85 11.33 -4.89
N HIS A 58 13.07 12.32 -5.32
CA HIS A 58 12.77 13.52 -4.56
C HIS A 58 11.82 13.31 -3.37
N PHE A 59 11.10 12.17 -3.32
CA PHE A 59 10.26 11.82 -2.18
C PHE A 59 11.04 11.19 -1.03
N VAL A 60 12.28 10.77 -1.26
CA VAL A 60 13.10 10.16 -0.22
C VAL A 60 13.78 11.25 0.60
N PRO A 61 13.59 11.27 1.93
CA PRO A 61 14.32 12.20 2.78
C PRO A 61 15.83 11.96 2.68
N ALA A 62 16.60 13.05 2.61
CA ALA A 62 18.04 12.95 2.54
C ALA A 62 18.64 12.41 3.86
N HIS A 63 19.53 11.42 3.71
CA HIS A 63 20.48 10.87 4.69
C HIS A 63 20.07 9.61 5.49
N LYS A 64 20.97 8.62 5.38
CA LYS A 64 21.07 7.30 6.04
C LYS A 64 20.12 6.20 5.56
N GLU A 65 20.50 4.97 5.90
CA GLU A 65 19.91 3.70 5.43
C GLU A 65 18.37 3.76 5.41
N PHE A 66 17.77 3.22 4.34
CA PHE A 66 16.32 3.19 4.20
C PHE A 66 15.72 2.23 5.24
N ASP A 67 15.25 2.79 6.36
CA ASP A 67 14.70 2.07 7.50
C ASP A 67 13.16 2.20 7.59
N ASP A 68 12.56 1.63 8.64
CA ASP A 68 11.11 1.71 8.87
C ASP A 68 10.62 3.16 9.10
N GLY A 69 11.49 4.05 9.61
CA GLY A 69 11.18 5.46 9.79
C GLY A 69 11.09 6.19 8.46
N ALA A 70 12.04 5.94 7.56
CA ALA A 70 12.03 6.44 6.19
C ALA A 70 10.80 5.94 5.42
N LEU A 71 10.45 4.65 5.56
CA LEU A 71 9.24 4.09 4.95
C LEU A 71 7.97 4.80 5.45
N ARG A 72 7.88 5.05 6.75
CA ARG A 72 6.73 5.76 7.34
C ARG A 72 6.61 7.17 6.78
N GLN A 73 7.70 7.94 6.76
CA GLN A 73 7.71 9.30 6.22
C GLN A 73 7.38 9.33 4.73
N LEU A 74 7.90 8.38 3.96
CA LEU A 74 7.57 8.22 2.54
C LEU A 74 6.08 7.94 2.35
N CYS A 75 5.50 7.04 3.14
CA CYS A 75 4.07 6.73 3.08
C CYS A 75 3.21 7.96 3.41
N GLU A 76 3.55 8.69 4.48
CA GLU A 76 2.86 9.95 4.85
C GLU A 76 2.99 11.00 3.73
N THR A 77 4.17 11.12 3.13
CA THR A 77 4.42 12.04 2.01
C THR A 77 3.53 11.68 0.81
N LEU A 78 3.53 10.42 0.38
CA LEU A 78 2.72 9.97 -0.76
C LEU A 78 1.22 10.17 -0.52
N LEU A 79 0.72 9.91 0.70
CA LEU A 79 -0.68 10.09 1.06
C LEU A 79 -1.12 11.56 1.17
N THR A 80 -0.18 12.49 1.30
CA THR A 80 -0.46 13.93 1.43
C THR A 80 -0.16 14.74 0.18
N LEU A 81 0.32 14.09 -0.90
CA LEU A 81 0.57 14.76 -2.17
C LEU A 81 -0.70 15.43 -2.71
N PRO A 82 -0.58 16.64 -3.28
CA PRO A 82 -1.70 17.27 -3.96
C PRO A 82 -2.09 16.46 -5.22
N PRO A 83 -3.39 16.46 -5.60
CA PRO A 83 -3.89 15.69 -6.75
C PRO A 83 -3.08 15.86 -8.03
N ASP A 84 -2.67 17.10 -8.34
CA ASP A 84 -1.90 17.41 -9.55
C ASP A 84 -0.53 16.74 -9.54
N ALA A 85 0.16 16.73 -8.39
CA ALA A 85 1.45 16.06 -8.23
C ALA A 85 1.31 14.54 -8.33
N VAL A 86 0.19 13.96 -7.85
CA VAL A 86 -0.10 12.53 -8.01
C VAL A 86 -0.24 12.19 -9.49
N SER A 87 -1.07 12.94 -10.23
CA SER A 87 -1.27 12.70 -11.65
C SER A 87 0.02 12.87 -12.45
N GLU A 88 0.84 13.88 -12.13
CA GLU A 88 2.12 14.09 -12.78
C GLU A 88 3.10 12.95 -12.50
N THR A 89 3.19 12.50 -11.25
CA THR A 89 4.04 11.37 -10.86
C THR A 89 3.62 10.09 -11.58
N LEU A 90 2.32 9.82 -11.69
CA LEU A 90 1.78 8.68 -12.45
C LEU A 90 2.16 8.74 -13.92
N THR A 91 2.05 9.90 -14.56
CA THR A 91 2.48 10.07 -15.96
C THR A 91 3.98 9.83 -16.11
N ARG A 92 4.81 10.42 -15.25
CA ARG A 92 6.28 10.21 -15.29
C ARG A 92 6.66 8.74 -15.11
N LEU A 93 5.99 8.03 -14.20
CA LEU A 93 6.20 6.60 -13.99
C LEU A 93 5.76 5.74 -15.18
N ARG A 94 4.68 6.13 -15.86
CA ARG A 94 4.21 5.46 -17.07
C ARG A 94 5.18 5.62 -18.24
N ASP A 95 5.80 6.78 -18.35
CA ASP A 95 6.76 7.11 -19.41
C ASP A 95 8.18 6.59 -19.11
N THR A 96 8.41 6.08 -17.90
CA THR A 96 9.69 5.48 -17.51
C THR A 96 9.85 4.11 -18.19
N PRO A 97 10.99 3.80 -18.83
CA PRO A 97 11.25 2.50 -19.44
C PRO A 97 11.17 1.34 -18.44
N LEU A 98 10.59 0.21 -18.85
CA LEU A 98 10.48 -0.99 -18.00
C LEU A 98 11.83 -1.47 -17.45
N SER A 99 12.91 -1.29 -18.21
CA SER A 99 14.28 -1.65 -17.80
C SER A 99 14.76 -0.91 -16.55
N GLU A 100 14.21 0.27 -16.24
CA GLU A 100 14.58 1.02 -15.04
C GLU A 100 13.90 0.48 -13.77
N PHE A 101 12.83 -0.30 -13.91
CA PHE A 101 12.09 -0.86 -12.77
C PHE A 101 12.74 -2.12 -12.17
N GLY A 102 13.76 -2.70 -12.83
CA GLY A 102 14.44 -3.92 -12.37
C GLY A 102 13.46 -5.04 -12.04
N ASP A 103 13.53 -5.60 -10.83
CA ASP A 103 12.63 -6.67 -10.37
C ASP A 103 11.15 -6.26 -10.19
N SER A 104 10.81 -5.00 -10.43
CA SER A 104 9.47 -4.43 -10.21
C SER A 104 8.76 -4.04 -11.52
N GLU A 105 8.98 -4.80 -12.60
CA GLU A 105 8.41 -4.55 -13.94
C GLU A 105 6.87 -4.52 -13.98
N ASN A 106 6.22 -5.11 -12.96
CA ASN A 106 4.77 -5.11 -12.86
C ASN A 106 4.18 -3.77 -12.37
N VAL A 107 5.00 -2.85 -11.82
CA VAL A 107 4.54 -1.58 -11.25
C VAL A 107 3.81 -0.71 -12.27
N PRO A 108 4.33 -0.45 -13.48
CA PRO A 108 3.63 0.39 -14.47
C PRO A 108 2.27 -0.18 -14.88
N SER A 109 2.18 -1.50 -15.07
CA SER A 109 0.91 -2.18 -15.41
C SER A 109 -0.11 -2.08 -14.26
N LEU A 110 0.35 -2.22 -13.01
CA LEU A 110 -0.50 -2.02 -11.84
C LEU A 110 -1.00 -0.59 -11.72
N LEU A 111 -0.12 0.40 -11.91
CA LEU A 111 -0.49 1.81 -11.86
C LEU A 111 -1.52 2.18 -12.94
N ASP A 112 -1.37 1.67 -14.16
CA ASP A 112 -2.35 1.88 -15.24
C ASP A 112 -3.73 1.29 -14.87
N ARG A 113 -3.76 0.07 -14.31
CA ARG A 113 -5.02 -0.55 -13.86
C ARG A 113 -5.67 0.20 -12.70
N LEU A 114 -4.89 0.56 -11.69
CA LEU A 114 -5.35 1.28 -10.50
C LEU A 114 -5.89 2.67 -10.85
N SER A 115 -5.18 3.42 -11.69
CA SER A 115 -5.61 4.76 -12.11
C SER A 115 -6.92 4.76 -12.92
N LYS A 116 -7.19 3.69 -13.69
CA LYS A 116 -8.46 3.49 -14.39
C LYS A 116 -9.63 3.18 -13.46
N GLN A 117 -9.37 2.55 -12.31
CA GLN A 117 -10.40 2.13 -11.36
C GLN A 117 -10.70 3.19 -10.29
N TYR A 118 -9.67 3.80 -9.72
CA TYR A 118 -9.78 4.67 -8.55
C TYR A 118 -9.50 6.15 -8.84
N SER A 119 -9.28 6.51 -10.11
CA SER A 119 -8.85 7.84 -10.59
C SER A 119 -7.33 8.05 -10.61
N LYS A 120 -6.86 8.83 -11.57
CA LYS A 120 -5.45 9.27 -11.70
C LYS A 120 -5.01 10.29 -10.63
N PHE A 121 -5.91 10.71 -9.76
CA PHE A 121 -5.65 11.67 -8.69
C PHE A 121 -5.56 11.01 -7.31
N ASP A 122 -5.77 9.69 -7.24
CA ASP A 122 -5.80 8.96 -5.98
C ASP A 122 -4.38 8.60 -5.50
N ASN A 123 -4.01 9.13 -4.33
CA ASN A 123 -2.72 8.87 -3.68
C ASN A 123 -2.50 7.39 -3.33
N GLY A 124 -3.58 6.66 -3.03
CA GLY A 124 -3.58 5.25 -2.71
C GLY A 124 -3.03 4.39 -3.85
N ASN A 125 -3.16 4.83 -5.10
CA ASN A 125 -2.56 4.15 -6.24
C ASN A 125 -1.03 4.08 -6.14
N LEU A 126 -0.39 5.19 -5.73
CA LEU A 126 1.05 5.27 -5.55
C LEU A 126 1.49 4.37 -4.39
N VAL A 127 0.81 4.45 -3.24
CA VAL A 127 1.12 3.64 -2.07
C VAL A 127 0.98 2.14 -2.37
N ALA A 128 -0.11 1.74 -3.00
CA ALA A 128 -0.39 0.34 -3.30
C ALA A 128 0.66 -0.24 -4.27
N ALA A 129 0.91 0.44 -5.40
CA ALA A 129 1.83 -0.09 -6.41
C ALA A 129 3.30 -0.04 -5.97
N LEU A 130 3.73 1.07 -5.37
CA LEU A 130 5.14 1.32 -5.05
C LEU A 130 5.56 0.67 -3.73
N LEU A 131 4.71 0.71 -2.70
CA LEU A 131 5.11 0.31 -1.35
C LEU A 131 4.59 -1.06 -0.94
N MET A 132 3.46 -1.55 -1.49
CA MET A 132 2.84 -2.79 -1.02
C MET A 132 3.17 -4.02 -1.87
N ASN A 133 3.18 -5.22 -1.27
CA ASN A 133 3.29 -6.44 -2.07
C ASN A 133 1.99 -6.68 -2.82
N TYR A 134 2.08 -6.88 -4.13
CA TYR A 134 0.97 -7.30 -4.95
C TYR A 134 1.05 -8.82 -5.16
N MET A 135 0.01 -9.53 -4.74
CA MET A 135 -0.07 -10.98 -4.86
C MET A 135 -1.25 -11.36 -5.74
N VAL A 136 -0.97 -12.18 -6.76
CA VAL A 136 -1.99 -12.89 -7.54
C VAL A 136 -1.98 -14.32 -7.06
N ARG A 137 -3.13 -14.82 -6.60
CA ARG A 137 -3.26 -16.20 -6.14
C ARG A 137 -4.37 -16.89 -6.93
N CYS A 138 -3.98 -17.92 -7.66
CA CYS A 138 -4.89 -18.98 -8.10
C CYS A 138 -4.92 -20.06 -7.02
N LEU A 139 -6.07 -20.70 -6.86
CA LEU A 139 -6.35 -21.79 -5.91
C LEU A 139 -5.12 -22.65 -5.55
N GLU A 140 -4.65 -22.53 -4.30
CA GLU A 140 -4.31 -23.64 -3.42
C GLU A 140 -4.58 -23.16 -1.98
N LYS A 141 -5.26 -23.99 -1.19
CA LYS A 141 -5.79 -23.68 0.15
C LYS A 141 -4.75 -22.96 1.01
N LEU A 142 -4.89 -21.65 1.18
CA LEU A 142 -4.07 -20.87 2.10
C LEU A 142 -4.93 -19.91 2.89
N SER A 143 -4.83 -20.01 4.22
CA SER A 143 -5.27 -19.01 5.18
C SER A 143 -4.14 -17.98 5.31
N VAL A 144 -4.39 -16.73 4.91
CA VAL A 144 -3.46 -15.63 5.22
C VAL A 144 -3.72 -15.22 6.66
N PHE A 145 -2.78 -15.53 7.56
CA PHE A 145 -2.79 -15.04 8.93
C PHE A 145 -2.02 -13.73 8.98
N GLN A 146 -2.70 -12.63 9.32
CA GLN A 146 -2.05 -11.37 9.66
C GLN A 146 -1.88 -11.28 11.18
N PRO A 147 -0.69 -11.56 11.75
CA PRO A 147 -0.45 -11.27 13.16
C PRO A 147 -0.39 -9.75 13.36
N THR A 148 -1.32 -9.21 14.14
CA THR A 148 -1.22 -7.82 14.62
C THR A 148 -0.25 -7.74 15.80
N ALA A 149 0.76 -6.88 15.63
CA ALA A 149 1.64 -6.28 16.64
C ALA A 149 2.67 -7.17 17.38
N SER A 150 3.94 -7.03 16.97
CA SER A 150 5.07 -6.85 17.89
C SER A 150 5.86 -5.61 17.44
N MET A 151 5.66 -4.51 18.18
CA MET A 151 6.34 -3.20 18.21
C MET A 151 6.89 -2.56 16.92
N ARG A 152 6.03 -1.78 16.22
CA ARG A 152 6.22 -0.35 15.84
C ARG A 152 5.20 0.08 14.76
N GLY A 153 3.98 0.35 15.19
CA GLY A 153 3.12 1.49 14.78
C GLY A 153 2.74 1.77 13.32
N PHE A 154 3.22 1.07 12.29
CA PHE A 154 2.85 1.38 10.89
C PHE A 154 2.87 0.12 10.00
N ARG A 155 2.09 -0.90 10.39
CA ARG A 155 1.89 -2.11 9.58
C ARG A 155 0.42 -2.54 9.64
N ALA A 156 -0.19 -2.60 8.45
CA ALA A 156 -1.57 -3.00 8.13
C ALA A 156 -2.63 -1.95 8.54
N THR A 157 -3.64 -1.58 7.74
CA THR A 157 -4.43 -2.34 6.77
C THR A 157 -5.17 -1.35 5.85
N LEU A 158 -5.08 -1.52 4.53
CA LEU A 158 -6.08 -1.04 3.57
C LEU A 158 -6.36 -2.23 2.65
N LEU A 159 -7.27 -3.10 3.10
CA LEU A 159 -7.80 -4.22 2.33
C LEU A 159 -9.14 -3.77 1.75
N SER A 160 -9.15 -3.30 0.50
CA SER A 160 -10.37 -3.27 -0.30
C SER A 160 -10.50 -4.66 -0.91
N ALA A 161 -11.42 -5.47 -0.39
CA ALA A 161 -11.79 -6.73 -1.03
C ALA A 161 -12.25 -6.44 -2.47
N TRP A 162 -11.47 -6.89 -3.45
CA TRP A 162 -11.83 -6.79 -4.86
C TRP A 162 -12.90 -7.85 -5.14
N HIS A 163 -14.13 -7.42 -5.42
CA HIS A 163 -15.14 -8.26 -6.02
C HIS A 163 -15.46 -7.72 -7.41
N ALA A 164 -15.39 -8.62 -8.39
CA ALA A 164 -16.05 -8.62 -9.70
C ALA A 164 -15.11 -8.93 -10.88
N LEU A 165 -15.64 -9.80 -11.74
CA LEU A 165 -15.28 -10.05 -13.14
C LEU A 165 -14.33 -11.23 -13.42
N THR A 166 -14.84 -12.44 -13.19
CA THR A 166 -14.69 -13.53 -14.16
C THR A 166 -16.06 -14.14 -14.46
N THR A 167 -16.78 -13.51 -15.38
CA THR A 167 -17.81 -14.16 -16.19
C THR A 167 -17.75 -13.55 -17.59
N SER A 168 -17.01 -14.24 -18.46
CA SER A 168 -17.27 -14.34 -19.89
C SER A 168 -16.87 -15.76 -20.30
#